data_AF-A0A935M578-F1
#
_entry.id   AF-A0A935M578-F1
#
_cell.length_a   1.000
_cell.length_b   1.000
_cell.length_c   1.000
_cell.angle_alpha   90.00
_cell.angle_beta   90.00
_cell.angle_gamma   90.00
#
_symmetry.space_group_name_H-M   'P 1'
#
loop_
_entity.id
_entity.type
_entity.pdbx_description
1 polymer ?
#
loop_
_entity_poly.entity_id
_entity_poly.type
_entity_poly.pdbx_seq_one_letter_code
_entity_poly.pdbx_strand_id
1 'polypeptide(L)'
;MGITPQFVARANTSAGDNVRQTWETYLATGGWWGHCHVPENDHWDPGPIDQAAFFAAAGITTQEDENMPLTTADVNAIWDKTIDGVPMGDRLYFSHRRAQAALDKAVELEAKIDALTAAVAAIKTGTVTGEVTVTGGTLTVGT
;
A
#
# COMPACT_ATOMS: atom_id res chain seq x y z
N MET A 1 0.76 -27.97 -2.83
CA MET A 1 0.80 -28.55 -4.18
C MET A 1 1.03 -27.39 -5.13
N GLY A 2 2.23 -27.28 -5.70
CA GLY A 2 2.60 -26.15 -6.55
C GLY A 2 1.93 -26.26 -7.91
N ILE A 3 1.50 -25.13 -8.48
CA ILE A 3 1.08 -25.05 -9.87
C ILE A 3 2.35 -25.26 -10.70
N THR A 4 2.51 -26.43 -11.29
CA THR A 4 3.57 -26.65 -12.29
C THR A 4 3.28 -25.70 -13.45
N PRO A 5 4.18 -24.78 -13.82
CA PRO A 5 4.00 -23.96 -15.00
C PRO A 5 4.11 -24.86 -16.23
N GLN A 6 2.97 -25.34 -16.70
CA GLN A 6 2.83 -26.00 -17.98
C GLN A 6 2.36 -24.94 -18.97
N PHE A 7 3.07 -24.81 -20.10
CA PHE A 7 2.49 -24.15 -21.26
C PHE A 7 1.38 -25.06 -21.76
N VAL A 8 0.13 -24.71 -21.43
CA VAL A 8 -1.04 -25.50 -21.81
C VAL A 8 -1.46 -25.02 -23.18
N ALA A 9 -0.75 -25.45 -24.21
CA ALA A 9 -1.15 -25.11 -25.56
C ALA A 9 -0.64 -26.15 -26.53
N ARG A 10 -1.56 -26.86 -27.17
CA ARG A 10 -1.28 -27.43 -28.49
C ARG A 10 -1.52 -26.28 -29.48
N ALA A 11 -0.54 -25.95 -30.30
CA ALA A 11 -0.73 -24.97 -31.37
C ALA A 11 -1.89 -25.38 -32.27
N ASN A 12 -2.66 -24.39 -32.72
CA ASN A 12 -3.62 -24.63 -33.79
C ASN A 12 -2.85 -24.90 -35.09
N THR A 13 -3.10 -26.04 -35.76
CA THR A 13 -2.40 -26.42 -36.99
C THR A 13 -3.19 -26.11 -38.27
N SER A 14 -4.45 -25.65 -38.17
CA SER A 14 -5.27 -25.24 -39.33
C SER A 14 -6.50 -24.41 -38.94
N ALA A 15 -7.11 -23.66 -39.86
CA ALA A 15 -8.33 -22.90 -39.58
C ALA A 15 -9.51 -23.74 -39.01
N GLY A 16 -9.52 -25.06 -39.24
CA GLY A 16 -10.54 -25.98 -38.72
C GLY A 16 -10.17 -26.72 -37.42
N ASP A 17 -8.96 -26.53 -36.90
CA ASP A 17 -8.47 -27.20 -35.67
C ASP A 17 -8.83 -26.33 -34.45
N ASN A 18 -9.93 -26.68 -33.79
CA ASN A 18 -10.47 -25.89 -32.69
C ASN A 18 -9.87 -26.34 -31.34
N VAL A 19 -8.84 -25.64 -30.89
CA VAL A 19 -8.15 -25.86 -29.60
C VAL A 19 -8.64 -24.94 -28.47
N ARG A 20 -9.75 -24.20 -28.71
CA ARG A 20 -10.32 -23.26 -27.74
C ARG A 20 -10.74 -23.96 -26.46
N GLN A 21 -10.50 -23.29 -25.34
CA GLN A 21 -10.91 -23.78 -24.02
C GLN A 21 -12.26 -23.19 -23.60
N THR A 22 -12.90 -23.84 -22.63
CA THR A 22 -14.02 -23.23 -21.91
C THR A 22 -13.49 -22.18 -20.92
N TRP A 23 -14.34 -21.21 -20.56
CA TRP A 23 -14.01 -20.24 -19.50
C TRP A 23 -13.61 -20.93 -18.19
N GLU A 24 -14.28 -22.02 -17.84
CA GLU A 24 -13.97 -22.82 -16.65
C GLU A 24 -12.55 -23.39 -16.68
N THR A 25 -12.14 -24.00 -17.80
CA THR A 25 -10.80 -24.57 -17.94
C THR A 25 -9.71 -23.50 -18.03
N TYR A 26 -9.98 -22.40 -18.76
CA TYR A 26 -9.04 -21.29 -18.92
C TYR A 26 -8.69 -20.64 -17.57
N LEU A 27 -9.69 -20.42 -16.73
CA LEU A 27 -9.54 -19.79 -15.41
C LEU A 27 -8.97 -20.75 -14.34
N ALA A 28 -9.25 -22.04 -14.43
CA ALA A 28 -8.85 -23.03 -13.41
C ALA A 28 -7.39 -23.50 -13.53
N THR A 29 -6.83 -23.56 -14.73
CA THR A 29 -5.58 -24.31 -14.96
C THR A 29 -4.31 -23.52 -14.65
N GLY A 30 -4.38 -22.17 -14.60
CA GLY A 30 -3.18 -21.32 -14.50
C GLY A 30 -2.18 -21.55 -15.66
N GLY A 31 -1.07 -20.81 -15.68
CA GLY A 31 -0.02 -20.96 -16.68
C GLY A 31 -0.17 -20.07 -17.93
N TRP A 32 0.65 -20.36 -18.95
CA TRP A 32 0.77 -19.55 -20.17
C TRP A 32 -0.06 -20.16 -21.29
N TRP A 33 -1.07 -19.43 -21.76
CA TRP A 33 -1.96 -19.84 -22.83
C TRP A 33 -1.53 -19.20 -24.16
N GLY A 34 -1.55 -19.97 -25.25
CA GLY A 34 -1.55 -19.39 -26.59
C GLY A 34 -2.86 -18.65 -26.85
N HIS A 35 -2.84 -17.56 -27.62
CA HIS A 35 -4.01 -16.70 -27.85
C HIS A 35 -5.20 -17.46 -28.47
N CYS A 36 -4.94 -18.50 -29.26
CA CYS A 36 -5.94 -19.43 -29.79
C CYS A 36 -6.74 -20.24 -28.74
N HIS A 37 -6.31 -20.27 -27.47
CA HIS A 37 -6.99 -20.99 -26.37
C HIS A 37 -7.96 -20.10 -25.59
N VAL A 38 -7.89 -18.77 -25.77
CA VAL A 38 -8.78 -17.82 -25.09
C VAL A 38 -10.23 -18.10 -25.51
N PRO A 39 -11.16 -18.26 -24.55
CA PRO A 39 -12.56 -18.46 -24.88
C PRO A 39 -13.10 -17.31 -25.74
N GLU A 40 -13.97 -17.64 -26.68
CA GLU A 40 -14.60 -16.68 -27.62
C GLU A 40 -13.64 -16.02 -28.64
N ASN A 41 -12.33 -16.22 -28.52
CA ASN A 41 -11.36 -15.64 -29.44
C ASN A 41 -11.30 -16.41 -30.76
N ASP A 42 -11.49 -15.69 -31.88
CA ASP A 42 -11.45 -16.25 -33.25
C ASP A 42 -10.12 -15.99 -33.96
N HIS A 43 -9.01 -16.08 -33.20
CA HIS A 43 -7.66 -15.94 -33.74
C HIS A 43 -6.86 -17.25 -33.67
N TRP A 44 -5.86 -17.34 -34.53
CA TRP A 44 -5.05 -18.55 -34.71
C TRP A 44 -3.59 -18.36 -34.27
N ASP A 45 -3.25 -17.22 -33.69
CA ASP A 45 -1.92 -16.96 -33.15
C ASP A 45 -1.68 -17.76 -31.85
N PRO A 46 -0.45 -18.24 -31.61
CA PRO A 46 0.78 -17.95 -32.37
C PRO A 46 0.97 -18.79 -33.65
N GLY A 47 -0.01 -19.63 -34.04
CA GLY A 47 0.14 -20.57 -35.14
C GLY A 47 1.10 -21.72 -34.79
N PRO A 48 1.75 -22.38 -35.77
CA PRO A 48 2.64 -23.51 -35.54
C PRO A 48 3.97 -23.09 -34.91
N ILE A 49 3.93 -22.66 -33.66
CA ILE A 49 5.10 -22.28 -32.87
C ILE A 49 5.89 -23.52 -32.46
N ASP A 50 7.21 -23.49 -32.66
CA ASP A 50 8.12 -24.51 -32.16
C ASP A 50 8.38 -24.28 -30.67
N GLN A 51 7.57 -24.93 -29.85
CA GLN A 51 7.67 -24.84 -28.39
C GLN A 51 8.98 -25.43 -27.87
N ALA A 52 9.49 -26.49 -28.51
CA ALA A 52 10.74 -27.12 -28.09
C ALA A 52 11.91 -26.15 -28.31
N ALA A 53 11.96 -25.47 -29.45
CA ALA A 53 12.93 -24.42 -29.71
C ALA A 53 12.75 -23.23 -28.76
N PHE A 54 11.52 -22.82 -28.47
CA PHE A 54 11.24 -21.73 -27.52
C PHE A 54 11.76 -22.04 -26.11
N PHE A 55 11.47 -23.24 -25.59
CA PHE A 55 11.96 -23.66 -24.27
C PHE A 55 13.48 -23.90 -24.25
N ALA A 56 14.05 -24.44 -25.33
CA ALA A 56 15.51 -24.61 -25.45
C ALA A 56 16.23 -23.25 -25.47
N ALA A 57 15.67 -22.25 -26.16
CA ALA A 57 16.23 -20.91 -26.25
C ALA A 57 16.10 -20.12 -24.94
N ALA A 58 15.06 -20.39 -24.14
CA ALA A 58 14.88 -19.73 -22.85
C ALA A 58 16.03 -20.04 -21.87
N GLY A 59 16.74 -21.17 -22.03
CA GLY A 59 17.88 -21.53 -21.17
C GLY A 59 17.51 -21.75 -19.69
N ILE A 60 16.22 -21.78 -19.36
CA ILE A 60 15.72 -21.84 -17.98
C ILE A 60 15.79 -23.30 -17.50
N THR A 61 16.83 -23.66 -16.75
CA THR A 61 16.92 -24.94 -16.05
C THR A 61 16.37 -24.89 -14.62
N THR A 62 16.10 -23.69 -14.12
CA THR A 62 15.59 -23.43 -12.75
C THR A 62 14.72 -22.17 -12.77
N GLN A 63 13.57 -22.22 -12.10
CA GLN A 63 12.77 -21.01 -11.81
C GLN A 63 13.63 -20.08 -10.95
N GLU A 64 14.02 -18.93 -11.48
CA GLU A 64 14.57 -17.87 -10.63
C GLU A 64 13.40 -17.31 -9.81
N ASP A 65 13.45 -17.50 -8.50
CA ASP A 65 12.60 -16.78 -7.56
C ASP A 65 13.00 -15.30 -7.67
N GLU A 66 12.07 -14.44 -8.11
CA GLU A 66 12.28 -12.99 -8.28
C GLU A 66 12.60 -12.26 -6.96
N ASN A 67 12.70 -12.97 -5.82
CA ASN A 67 13.30 -12.47 -4.60
C ASN A 67 14.83 -12.41 -4.71
N MET A 68 15.38 -11.46 -5.46
CA MET A 68 16.77 -11.06 -5.22
C MET A 68 16.85 -10.39 -3.84
N PRO A 69 17.50 -11.00 -2.82
CA PRO A 69 17.66 -10.34 -1.54
C PRO A 69 18.53 -9.09 -1.72
N LEU A 70 18.07 -7.94 -1.22
CA LEU A 70 18.91 -6.75 -1.14
C LEU A 70 20.17 -7.09 -0.35
N THR A 71 21.32 -6.92 -0.97
CA THR A 71 22.60 -7.07 -0.28
C THR A 71 22.86 -5.85 0.59
N THR A 72 23.79 -5.97 1.54
CA THR A 72 24.27 -4.80 2.31
C THR A 72 24.84 -3.71 1.39
N ALA A 73 25.45 -4.09 0.27
CA ALA A 73 25.95 -3.13 -0.71
C ALA A 73 24.81 -2.33 -1.36
N ASP A 74 23.69 -2.99 -1.69
CA ASP A 74 22.51 -2.33 -2.24
C ASP A 74 21.88 -1.36 -1.22
N VAL A 75 21.79 -1.78 0.06
CA VAL A 75 21.30 -0.91 1.13
C VAL A 75 22.20 0.31 1.32
N ASN A 76 23.52 0.14 1.32
CA ASN A 76 24.46 1.25 1.43
C ASN A 76 24.38 2.19 0.22
N ALA A 77 24.26 1.64 -0.99
CA ALA A 77 24.11 2.44 -2.20
C ALA A 77 22.82 3.28 -2.18
N ILE A 78 21.72 2.73 -1.64
CA ILE A 78 20.46 3.46 -1.43
C ILE A 78 20.63 4.54 -0.35
N TRP A 79 21.30 4.21 0.76
CA TRP A 79 21.52 5.12 1.89
C TRP A 79 22.35 6.35 1.50
N ASP A 80 23.40 6.14 0.72
CA ASP A 80 24.32 7.19 0.26
C ASP A 80 23.79 7.95 -0.97
N LYS A 81 22.72 7.45 -1.62
CA LYS A 81 22.17 8.08 -2.81
C LYS A 81 21.69 9.49 -2.51
N THR A 82 22.22 10.44 -3.27
CA THR A 82 21.83 11.85 -3.16
C THR A 82 20.58 12.12 -4.00
N ILE A 83 19.58 12.74 -3.38
CA ILE A 83 18.38 13.27 -4.05
C ILE A 83 18.30 14.77 -3.74
N ASP A 84 18.22 15.60 -4.77
CA ASP A 84 18.20 17.07 -4.65
C ASP A 84 19.37 17.64 -3.84
N GLY A 85 20.54 17.02 -3.95
CA GLY A 85 21.76 17.42 -3.23
C GLY A 85 21.85 16.95 -1.78
N VAL A 86 20.90 16.13 -1.29
CA VAL A 86 20.90 15.58 0.07
C VAL A 86 20.93 14.04 0.05
N PRO A 87 21.81 13.37 0.81
CA PRO A 87 21.79 11.92 0.96
C PRO A 87 20.45 11.40 1.49
N MET A 88 19.99 10.25 1.00
CA MET A 88 18.75 9.63 1.46
C MET A 88 18.76 9.38 2.97
N GLY A 89 19.89 8.96 3.53
CA GLY A 89 20.07 8.77 4.97
C GLY A 89 19.72 10.02 5.78
N ASP A 90 20.22 11.18 5.37
CA ASP A 90 19.92 12.47 6.01
C ASP A 90 18.45 12.82 5.89
N ARG A 91 17.84 12.61 4.72
CA ARG A 91 16.41 12.88 4.51
C ARG A 91 15.53 12.06 5.45
N LEU A 92 15.83 10.77 5.61
CA LEU A 92 15.12 9.86 6.52
C LEU A 92 15.35 10.24 7.99
N TYR A 93 16.59 10.56 8.36
CA TYR A 93 16.91 10.98 9.71
C TYR A 93 16.16 12.26 10.11
N PHE A 94 16.20 13.29 9.26
CA PHE A 94 15.53 14.56 9.54
C PHE A 94 14.01 14.46 9.48
N SER A 95 13.44 13.64 8.58
CA SER A 95 11.99 13.43 8.54
C SER A 95 11.50 12.75 9.83
N HIS A 96 12.21 11.73 10.31
CA HIS A 96 11.91 11.07 11.56
C HIS A 96 12.01 12.02 12.77
N ARG A 97 13.08 12.81 12.87
CA ARG A 97 13.26 13.79 13.94
C ARG A 97 12.17 14.86 13.95
N ARG A 98 11.74 15.33 12.77
CA ARG A 98 10.63 16.30 12.66
C ARG A 98 9.30 15.67 13.05
N ALA A 99 9.06 14.41 12.68
CA ALA A 99 7.86 13.68 13.08
C ALA A 99 7.79 13.48 14.60
N GLN A 100 8.91 13.12 15.24
CA GLN A 100 9.00 13.02 16.70
C GLN A 100 8.71 14.36 17.39
N ALA A 101 9.34 15.44 16.95
CA ALA A 101 9.10 16.76 17.54
C ALA A 101 7.64 17.22 17.37
N ALA A 102 7.00 16.87 16.26
CA ALA A 102 5.58 17.13 16.05
C ALA A 102 4.69 16.31 16.98
N LEU A 103 5.03 15.03 17.22
CA LEU A 103 4.32 14.16 18.16
C LEU A 103 4.46 14.67 19.60
N ASP A 104 5.67 15.00 20.04
CA ASP A 104 5.92 15.56 21.37
C ASP A 104 5.08 16.84 21.59
N LYS A 105 5.00 17.68 20.56
CA LYS A 105 4.19 18.90 20.62
C LYS A 105 2.68 18.60 20.67
N ALA A 106 2.21 17.58 19.97
CA ALA A 106 0.82 17.17 20.00
C ALA A 106 0.41 16.69 21.40
N VAL A 107 1.25 15.87 22.05
CA VAL A 107 1.04 15.41 23.43
C VAL A 107 1.00 16.59 24.42
N GLU A 108 1.90 17.56 24.26
CA GLU A 108 1.88 18.78 25.09
C GLU A 108 0.57 19.58 24.91
N LEU A 109 0.07 19.68 23.68
CA LEU A 109 -1.17 20.39 23.37
C LEU A 109 -2.39 19.65 23.92
N GLU A 110 -2.42 18.32 23.85
CA GLU A 110 -3.47 17.50 24.43
C GLU A 110 -3.58 17.73 25.95
N ALA A 111 -2.44 17.71 26.67
CA ALA A 111 -2.42 18.02 28.09
C ALA A 111 -2.92 19.45 28.42
N LYS A 112 -2.62 20.43 27.55
CA LYS A 112 -3.13 21.80 27.71
C LYS A 112 -4.63 21.90 27.45
N ILE A 113 -5.16 21.14 26.50
CA ILE A 113 -6.60 21.07 26.20
C ILE A 113 -7.34 20.44 27.39
N ASP A 114 -6.81 19.38 27.98
CA ASP A 114 -7.39 18.75 29.17
C ASP A 114 -7.42 19.71 30.36
N ALA A 115 -6.31 20.42 30.60
CA ALA A 115 -6.23 21.43 31.65
C ALA A 115 -7.24 22.56 31.45
N LEU A 116 -7.39 23.05 30.21
CA LEU A 116 -8.37 24.09 29.88
C LEU A 116 -9.81 23.58 30.04
N THR A 117 -10.07 22.34 29.62
CA THR A 117 -11.38 21.68 29.78
C THR A 117 -11.76 21.59 31.25
N ALA A 118 -10.81 21.19 32.12
CA ALA A 118 -11.02 21.16 33.56
C ALA A 118 -11.30 22.56 34.14
N ALA A 119 -10.55 23.58 33.71
CA ALA A 119 -10.77 24.96 34.15
C ALA A 119 -12.15 25.50 33.73
N VAL A 120 -12.58 25.22 32.49
CA VAL A 120 -13.91 25.61 32.00
C VAL A 120 -15.01 24.90 32.79
N ALA A 121 -14.83 23.61 33.10
CA ALA A 121 -15.78 22.88 33.93
C ALA A 121 -15.91 23.51 35.33
N ALA A 122 -14.78 23.89 35.95
CA ALA A 122 -14.77 24.55 37.25
C ALA A 122 -15.45 25.93 37.24
N ILE A 123 -15.29 26.72 36.17
CA ILE A 123 -16.00 28.01 36.03
C ILE A 123 -17.51 27.80 35.89
N LYS A 124 -17.94 26.80 35.12
CA LYS A 124 -19.37 26.51 34.90
C LYS A 124 -20.10 26.08 36.18
N THR A 125 -19.41 25.40 37.08
CA THR A 125 -19.98 24.92 38.34
C THR A 125 -19.61 25.80 39.53
N GLY A 126 -18.74 26.78 39.34
CA GLY A 126 -18.22 27.63 40.39
C GLY A 126 -19.26 28.65 40.87
N THR A 127 -19.40 28.78 42.19
CA THR A 127 -20.17 29.85 42.79
C THR A 127 -19.38 31.16 42.70
N VAL A 128 -19.99 32.20 42.13
CA VAL A 128 -19.42 33.55 42.15
C VAL A 128 -19.62 34.14 43.54
N THR A 129 -18.52 34.44 44.24
CA THR A 129 -18.54 35.11 45.55
C THR A 129 -17.95 36.51 45.43
N GLY A 130 -18.62 37.49 46.03
CA GLY A 130 -18.21 38.89 46.00
C GLY A 130 -19.18 39.76 46.80
N GLU A 131 -18.74 40.96 47.15
CA GLU A 131 -19.59 41.96 47.80
C GLU A 131 -20.50 42.62 46.76
N VAL A 132 -21.80 42.66 47.02
CA VAL A 132 -22.77 43.35 46.16
C VAL A 132 -23.27 44.58 46.89
N THR A 133 -22.87 45.77 46.44
CA THR A 133 -23.41 47.03 46.95
C THR A 133 -24.63 47.44 46.14
N VAL A 134 -25.80 47.53 46.79
CA VAL A 134 -27.03 48.05 46.18
C VAL A 134 -27.34 49.42 46.78
N THR A 135 -27.44 50.45 45.95
CA THR A 135 -27.80 51.81 46.41
C THR A 135 -29.11 52.23 45.78
N GLY A 136 -30.14 52.42 46.61
CA GLY A 136 -31.43 53.03 46.22
C GLY A 136 -32.48 52.13 45.58
N GLY A 137 -32.49 50.81 45.84
CA GLY A 137 -33.49 49.91 45.23
C GLY A 137 -33.56 48.51 45.83
N THR A 138 -34.35 47.62 45.20
CA THR A 138 -34.60 46.24 45.62
C THR A 138 -33.77 45.25 44.80
N LEU A 139 -33.05 44.35 45.47
CA LEU A 139 -32.41 43.20 44.84
C LEU A 139 -33.34 41.99 44.89
N THR A 140 -33.61 41.36 43.75
CA THR A 140 -34.32 40.08 43.68
C THR A 140 -33.39 39.05 43.06
N VAL A 141 -33.01 38.02 43.81
CA VAL A 141 -32.17 36.93 43.31
C VAL A 141 -33.08 35.72 43.05
N GLY A 142 -33.22 35.35 41.78
CA GLY A 142 -33.92 34.14 41.36
C GLY A 142 -33.01 32.92 41.38
N THR A 143 -33.61 31.75 41.58
CA THR A 143 -32.98 30.43 41.37
C THR A 143 -32.73 30.15 39.90
#